data_AF-D0LTJ4-F1
#
_entry.id   AF-D0LTJ4-F1
#
_cell.length_a   1.000
_cell.length_b   1.000
_cell.length_c   1.000
_cell.angle_alpha   90.00
_cell.angle_beta   90.00
_cell.angle_gamma   90.00
#
_symmetry.space_group_name_H-M   'P 1'
#
loop_
_entity.id
_entity.type
_entity.pdbx_description
1 polymer ?
#
loop_
_entity_poly.entity_id
_entity_poly.type
_entity_poly.pdbx_seq_one_letter_code
_entity_poly.pdbx_strand_id
1 'polypeptide(L)'
;MLNGDESDVDCGGAECEACGDGAICEEHDDCTSGFCDGERCAVASCGDGVVQGQEVCDTQGASAECDADCTLPACDDGVFNPAAEDCESNGVNAADCDLDCTVPECGDGVFNPVAEDCESNGANVADCDADCTTPACNDGVFNPAAEECESNGVNSANCDADCTAPVCGDGFLNFAAGEQCDDGNVADNDGCTGECQLEFQFAGFASWNQTAVQDNDAQQDALMNAACNAAFPGSSAASMDALASGSIPGLPSTNTSGQFLVGTCPGCVGRAHASCVEGHARNCVTPDGPFAPPFVDNCHTSLRSTACVVGVSSQ
;
A
#
# COMPACT_ATOMS: atom_id res chain seq x y z
N MET A 1 -42.00 -7.41 76.12
CA MET A 1 -42.64 -8.72 76.36
C MET A 1 -43.23 -9.09 75.03
N LEU A 2 -42.92 -10.27 74.48
CA LEU A 2 -43.48 -10.66 73.18
C LEU A 2 -45.01 -10.79 73.30
N ASN A 3 -45.74 -10.14 72.40
CA ASN A 3 -47.20 -10.03 72.41
C ASN A 3 -47.84 -10.23 71.02
N GLY A 4 -47.41 -11.23 70.27
CA GLY A 4 -47.97 -11.56 68.96
C GLY A 4 -47.11 -12.62 68.28
N ASP A 5 -46.94 -12.48 66.96
CA ASP A 5 -46.03 -13.30 66.15
C ASP A 5 -44.64 -12.64 65.96
N GLU A 6 -44.30 -11.65 66.80
CA GLU A 6 -43.02 -10.92 66.76
C GLU A 6 -41.82 -11.75 67.24
N SER A 7 -40.64 -11.53 66.63
CA SER A 7 -39.40 -12.28 66.93
C SER A 7 -38.57 -11.64 68.05
N ASP A 8 -38.65 -10.31 68.24
CA ASP A 8 -38.11 -9.59 69.40
C ASP A 8 -39.18 -8.64 69.99
N VAL A 9 -38.85 -7.94 71.07
CA VAL A 9 -39.79 -7.02 71.72
C VAL A 9 -40.12 -5.83 70.81
N ASP A 10 -41.36 -5.78 70.34
CA ASP A 10 -41.95 -4.77 69.47
C ASP A 10 -41.38 -4.75 68.04
N CYS A 11 -40.81 -5.87 67.52
CA CYS A 11 -40.33 -6.00 66.13
C CYS A 11 -40.22 -7.46 65.62
N GLY A 12 -40.19 -7.63 64.28
CA GLY A 12 -40.09 -8.92 63.60
C GLY A 12 -41.43 -9.65 63.44
N GLY A 13 -41.46 -10.74 62.68
CA GLY A 13 -42.69 -11.45 62.32
C GLY A 13 -43.58 -10.68 61.32
N ALA A 14 -44.74 -11.25 60.98
CA ALA A 14 -45.59 -10.74 59.90
C ALA A 14 -46.36 -9.44 60.21
N GLU A 15 -46.53 -9.10 61.49
CA GLU A 15 -47.39 -7.97 61.92
C GLU A 15 -46.61 -6.74 62.42
N CYS A 16 -45.31 -6.86 62.68
CA CYS A 16 -44.47 -5.77 63.20
C CYS A 16 -43.44 -5.29 62.17
N GLU A 17 -42.82 -4.13 62.43
CA GLU A 17 -41.70 -3.65 61.60
C GLU A 17 -40.47 -4.55 61.81
N ALA A 18 -39.62 -4.64 60.79
CA ALA A 18 -38.39 -5.43 60.86
C ALA A 18 -37.46 -4.92 61.97
N CYS A 19 -36.80 -5.83 62.66
CA CYS A 19 -35.89 -5.56 63.75
C CYS A 19 -34.56 -4.95 63.28
N GLY A 20 -33.96 -4.08 64.10
CA GLY A 20 -32.63 -3.54 63.84
C GLY A 20 -31.51 -4.51 64.19
N ASP A 21 -30.28 -4.19 63.77
CA ASP A 21 -29.11 -5.04 64.04
C ASP A 21 -28.93 -5.36 65.53
N GLY A 22 -28.65 -6.63 65.84
CA GLY A 22 -28.45 -7.19 67.17
C GLY A 22 -29.72 -7.64 67.89
N ALA A 23 -30.91 -7.33 67.39
CA ALA A 23 -32.20 -7.84 67.88
C ALA A 23 -32.41 -9.32 67.54
N ILE A 24 -33.37 -9.98 68.19
CA ILE A 24 -33.67 -11.41 67.97
C ILE A 24 -34.49 -11.60 66.68
N CYS A 25 -34.11 -12.60 65.89
CA CYS A 25 -34.81 -13.01 64.68
C CYS A 25 -34.94 -14.53 64.61
N GLU A 26 -35.98 -15.01 63.92
CA GLU A 26 -36.16 -16.43 63.57
C GLU A 26 -36.03 -16.64 62.04
N GLU A 27 -36.39 -15.64 61.24
CA GLU A 27 -36.27 -15.62 59.78
C GLU A 27 -35.50 -14.38 59.30
N HIS A 28 -35.00 -14.40 58.06
CA HIS A 28 -34.22 -13.28 57.49
C HIS A 28 -35.06 -12.00 57.34
N ASP A 29 -36.35 -12.16 57.01
CA ASP A 29 -37.31 -11.06 56.85
C ASP A 29 -37.65 -10.37 58.18
N ASP A 30 -37.29 -10.97 59.32
CA ASP A 30 -37.44 -10.33 60.64
C ASP A 30 -36.46 -9.17 60.82
N CYS A 31 -35.42 -9.06 59.99
CA CYS A 31 -34.34 -8.09 60.13
C CYS A 31 -34.45 -6.99 59.08
N THR A 32 -34.19 -5.74 59.49
CA THR A 32 -34.14 -4.59 58.56
C THR A 32 -33.03 -4.77 57.52
N SER A 33 -31.96 -5.48 57.89
CA SER A 33 -30.87 -5.89 56.99
C SER A 33 -31.24 -7.04 56.05
N GLY A 34 -32.36 -7.73 56.29
CA GLY A 34 -32.70 -8.98 55.61
C GLY A 34 -31.76 -10.14 55.96
N PHE A 35 -31.02 -10.06 57.07
CA PHE A 35 -30.05 -11.08 57.46
C PHE A 35 -30.16 -11.46 58.95
N CYS A 36 -30.50 -12.72 59.20
CA CYS A 36 -30.55 -13.32 60.52
C CYS A 36 -29.39 -14.30 60.70
N ASP A 37 -28.35 -13.88 61.43
CA ASP A 37 -27.19 -14.74 61.74
C ASP A 37 -27.44 -15.49 63.05
N GLY A 38 -27.86 -16.74 62.91
CA GLY A 38 -28.24 -17.61 64.03
C GLY A 38 -29.57 -17.21 64.67
N GLU A 39 -29.53 -16.34 65.67
CA GLU A 39 -30.70 -15.86 66.41
C GLU A 39 -30.70 -14.32 66.54
N ARG A 40 -29.84 -13.63 65.78
CA ARG A 40 -29.74 -12.17 65.83
C ARG A 40 -29.62 -11.53 64.46
N CYS A 41 -30.28 -10.40 64.30
CA CYS A 41 -30.13 -9.57 63.11
C CYS A 41 -28.69 -9.09 63.01
N ALA A 42 -28.09 -9.28 61.84
CA ALA A 42 -26.73 -8.86 61.55
C ALA A 42 -26.72 -7.99 60.30
N VAL A 43 -25.63 -7.24 60.12
CA VAL A 43 -25.44 -6.43 58.92
C VAL A 43 -25.15 -7.36 57.75
N ALA A 44 -25.97 -7.31 56.71
CA ALA A 44 -25.68 -8.00 55.45
C ALA A 44 -24.38 -7.43 54.86
N SER A 45 -23.44 -8.30 54.49
CA SER A 45 -22.10 -7.91 54.05
C SER A 45 -21.68 -8.72 52.85
N CYS A 46 -21.51 -8.02 51.72
CA CYS A 46 -21.00 -8.65 50.51
C CYS A 46 -19.59 -9.21 50.71
N GLY A 47 -19.37 -10.44 50.26
CA GLY A 47 -18.09 -11.13 50.23
C GLY A 47 -17.84 -12.07 51.40
N ASP A 48 -18.87 -12.45 52.17
CA ASP A 48 -18.76 -13.40 53.28
C ASP A 48 -19.15 -14.85 52.90
N GLY A 49 -19.61 -15.05 51.66
CA GLY A 49 -19.94 -16.34 51.08
C GLY A 49 -21.34 -16.83 51.40
N VAL A 50 -22.22 -15.95 51.89
CA VAL A 50 -23.63 -16.21 52.11
C VAL A 50 -24.42 -15.15 51.33
N VAL A 51 -25.55 -15.52 50.72
CA VAL A 51 -26.40 -14.55 49.99
C VAL A 51 -27.45 -14.03 50.95
N GLN A 52 -27.41 -12.73 51.25
CA GLN A 52 -28.33 -12.08 52.18
C GLN A 52 -28.71 -10.66 51.77
N GLY A 53 -29.79 -10.14 52.36
CA GLY A 53 -30.22 -8.77 52.13
C GLY A 53 -30.53 -8.49 50.65
N GLN A 54 -29.78 -7.57 50.03
CA GLN A 54 -29.94 -7.18 48.62
C GLN A 54 -28.97 -7.87 47.66
N GLU A 55 -28.16 -8.82 48.14
CA GLU A 55 -27.20 -9.56 47.32
C GLU A 55 -27.92 -10.52 46.37
N VAL A 56 -27.43 -10.63 45.14
CA VAL A 56 -27.93 -11.61 44.16
C VAL A 56 -27.06 -12.88 44.17
N CYS A 57 -25.79 -12.72 44.55
CA CYS A 57 -24.78 -13.77 44.68
C CYS A 57 -23.76 -13.37 45.75
N ASP A 58 -23.00 -14.33 46.29
CA ASP A 58 -21.82 -14.06 47.11
C ASP A 58 -20.85 -15.23 47.01
N THR A 59 -19.76 -15.02 46.28
CA THR A 59 -18.68 -16.00 46.09
C THR A 59 -17.41 -15.67 46.89
N GLN A 60 -17.53 -14.86 47.94
CA GLN A 60 -16.41 -14.29 48.71
C GLN A 60 -15.49 -13.40 47.86
N GLY A 61 -16.12 -12.55 47.03
CA GLY A 61 -15.48 -11.68 46.05
C GLY A 61 -15.81 -12.09 44.61
N ALA A 62 -15.25 -11.36 43.64
CA ALA A 62 -15.56 -11.56 42.22
C ALA A 62 -15.22 -12.98 41.72
N SER A 63 -16.15 -13.58 40.99
CA SER A 63 -16.02 -14.85 40.28
C SER A 63 -16.71 -14.75 38.91
N ALA A 64 -16.68 -15.84 38.13
CA ALA A 64 -17.39 -15.92 36.86
C ALA A 64 -18.93 -15.80 37.00
N GLU A 65 -19.46 -15.87 38.22
CA GLU A 65 -20.88 -15.89 38.53
C GLU A 65 -21.30 -14.77 39.50
N CYS A 66 -20.36 -13.94 39.95
CA CYS A 66 -20.65 -12.90 40.92
C CYS A 66 -19.65 -11.74 40.85
N ASP A 67 -20.14 -10.52 41.00
CA ASP A 67 -19.29 -9.33 41.08
C ASP A 67 -18.78 -9.09 42.49
N ALA A 68 -17.80 -8.18 42.59
CA ALA A 68 -17.23 -7.80 43.87
C ALA A 68 -18.20 -7.03 44.79
N ASP A 69 -19.30 -6.51 44.25
CA ASP A 69 -20.39 -5.85 44.97
C ASP A 69 -21.67 -6.70 45.03
N CYS A 70 -21.54 -8.01 44.74
CA CYS A 70 -22.59 -9.01 44.91
C CYS A 70 -23.80 -8.85 43.97
N THR A 71 -23.59 -8.18 42.84
CA THR A 71 -24.43 -8.27 41.64
C THR A 71 -24.00 -9.41 40.73
N LEU A 72 -24.83 -9.74 39.75
CA LEU A 72 -24.46 -10.72 38.73
C LEU A 72 -23.64 -10.02 37.64
N PRO A 73 -22.51 -10.63 37.21
CA PRO A 73 -21.66 -10.03 36.20
C PRO A 73 -22.44 -9.82 34.91
N ALA A 74 -22.43 -8.60 34.40
CA ALA A 74 -23.06 -8.26 33.15
C ALA A 74 -22.40 -7.05 32.48
N CYS A 75 -22.08 -7.20 31.20
CA CYS A 75 -21.61 -6.09 30.39
C CYS A 75 -22.52 -4.85 30.53
N ASP A 76 -21.90 -3.70 30.74
CA ASP A 76 -22.53 -2.39 30.92
C ASP A 76 -23.28 -2.19 32.24
N ASP A 77 -22.96 -2.98 33.28
CA ASP A 77 -23.50 -2.79 34.62
C ASP A 77 -22.69 -1.80 35.50
N GLY A 78 -21.55 -1.32 34.98
CA GLY A 78 -20.65 -0.40 35.67
C GLY A 78 -19.67 -1.07 36.64
N VAL A 79 -19.57 -2.39 36.65
CA VAL A 79 -18.70 -3.19 37.53
C VAL A 79 -17.82 -4.12 36.69
N PHE A 80 -16.57 -3.73 36.48
CA PHE A 80 -15.63 -4.60 35.77
C PHE A 80 -15.30 -5.88 36.56
N ASN A 81 -15.65 -7.03 36.00
CA ASN A 81 -15.34 -8.34 36.55
C ASN A 81 -14.42 -9.15 35.63
N PRO A 82 -13.09 -9.19 35.86
CA PRO A 82 -12.14 -9.90 35.00
C PRO A 82 -12.28 -11.42 35.01
N ALA A 83 -13.17 -11.99 35.84
CA ALA A 83 -13.47 -13.42 35.84
C ALA A 83 -14.65 -13.77 34.92
N ALA A 84 -15.43 -12.78 34.48
CA ALA A 84 -16.61 -12.95 33.63
C ALA A 84 -16.56 -12.10 32.34
N GLU A 85 -15.79 -11.01 32.34
CA GLU A 85 -15.74 -9.98 31.30
C GLU A 85 -14.30 -9.65 30.94
N ASP A 86 -14.05 -9.27 29.69
CA ASP A 86 -12.72 -8.85 29.27
C ASP A 86 -12.47 -7.36 29.54
N CYS A 87 -13.54 -6.54 29.57
CA CYS A 87 -13.54 -5.13 29.94
C CYS A 87 -14.97 -4.69 30.37
N GLU A 88 -15.15 -3.43 30.77
CA GLU A 88 -16.46 -2.86 31.09
C GLU A 88 -16.70 -1.55 30.33
N SER A 89 -17.66 -1.57 29.40
CA SER A 89 -17.82 -0.51 28.40
C SER A 89 -18.67 0.67 28.87
N ASN A 90 -19.53 0.46 29.88
CA ASN A 90 -20.54 1.43 30.33
C ASN A 90 -21.42 1.97 29.18
N GLY A 91 -21.71 1.12 28.20
CA GLY A 91 -22.54 1.40 27.04
C GLY A 91 -21.87 2.27 25.96
N VAL A 92 -20.54 2.35 25.95
CA VAL A 92 -19.78 3.11 24.95
C VAL A 92 -18.52 2.39 24.51
N ASN A 93 -18.20 2.48 23.21
CA ASN A 93 -16.91 2.04 22.69
C ASN A 93 -15.77 2.91 23.25
N ALA A 94 -14.71 2.26 23.70
CA ALA A 94 -13.48 2.85 24.21
C ALA A 94 -12.25 2.25 23.51
N ALA A 95 -11.08 2.83 23.73
CA ALA A 95 -9.84 2.34 23.11
C ALA A 95 -9.42 0.94 23.61
N ASP A 96 -9.97 0.51 24.74
CA ASP A 96 -9.67 -0.73 25.44
C ASP A 96 -10.92 -1.58 25.72
N CYS A 97 -12.08 -1.20 25.18
CA CYS A 97 -13.31 -1.95 25.38
C CYS A 97 -14.34 -1.70 24.28
N ASP A 98 -14.92 -2.78 23.76
CA ASP A 98 -16.06 -2.74 22.86
C ASP A 98 -17.38 -2.65 23.62
N LEU A 99 -18.44 -2.27 22.90
CA LEU A 99 -19.79 -2.16 23.44
C LEU A 99 -20.37 -3.49 23.95
N ASP A 100 -19.87 -4.63 23.47
CA ASP A 100 -20.22 -5.96 23.96
C ASP A 100 -19.20 -6.53 24.95
N CYS A 101 -18.35 -5.65 25.51
CA CYS A 101 -17.37 -5.95 26.55
C CYS A 101 -16.29 -6.95 26.15
N THR A 102 -15.99 -7.04 24.84
CA THR A 102 -14.76 -7.63 24.32
C THR A 102 -13.65 -6.59 24.24
N VAL A 103 -12.40 -7.05 24.15
CA VAL A 103 -11.27 -6.17 23.87
C VAL A 103 -11.27 -5.87 22.37
N PRO A 104 -11.14 -4.59 21.96
CA PRO A 104 -11.14 -4.23 20.55
C PRO A 104 -9.97 -4.88 19.82
N GLU A 105 -10.25 -5.74 18.85
CA GLU A 105 -9.25 -6.38 18.00
C GLU A 105 -9.66 -6.32 16.52
N CYS A 106 -8.77 -5.80 15.67
CA CYS A 106 -9.04 -5.76 14.24
C CYS A 106 -9.44 -7.15 13.69
N GLY A 107 -10.63 -7.21 13.09
CA GLY A 107 -11.16 -8.41 12.47
C GLY A 107 -11.89 -9.37 13.42
N ASP A 108 -12.26 -8.94 14.62
CA ASP A 108 -13.06 -9.71 15.58
C ASP A 108 -14.56 -9.73 15.27
N GLY A 109 -15.01 -8.96 14.28
CA GLY A 109 -16.41 -8.82 13.87
C GLY A 109 -17.19 -7.74 14.62
N VAL A 110 -16.54 -6.97 15.49
CA VAL A 110 -17.12 -5.88 16.30
C VAL A 110 -16.46 -4.56 15.90
N PHE A 111 -17.25 -3.64 15.33
CA PHE A 111 -16.69 -2.36 14.92
C PHE A 111 -16.56 -1.38 16.09
N ASN A 112 -15.33 -1.00 16.40
CA ASN A 112 -15.02 0.00 17.40
C ASN A 112 -14.43 1.28 16.78
N PRO A 113 -15.20 2.37 16.60
CA PRO A 113 -14.74 3.60 15.96
C PRO A 113 -13.74 4.42 16.79
N VAL A 114 -13.40 3.98 18.01
CA VAL A 114 -12.37 4.60 18.86
C VAL A 114 -11.03 3.87 18.70
N ALA A 115 -11.05 2.59 18.34
CA ALA A 115 -9.86 1.75 18.16
C ALA A 115 -9.56 1.43 16.69
N GLU A 116 -10.57 1.46 15.81
CA GLU A 116 -10.54 1.00 14.43
C GLU A 116 -11.19 2.04 13.49
N ASP A 117 -10.71 2.13 12.25
CA ASP A 117 -11.32 3.02 11.26
C ASP A 117 -12.48 2.32 10.51
N CYS A 118 -12.48 0.98 10.48
CA CYS A 118 -13.50 0.12 9.89
C CYS A 118 -13.38 -1.31 10.45
N GLU A 119 -14.33 -2.20 10.15
CA GLU A 119 -14.25 -3.62 10.54
C GLU A 119 -14.60 -4.56 9.37
N SER A 120 -13.72 -5.52 9.10
CA SER A 120 -13.74 -6.37 7.90
C SER A 120 -13.58 -7.86 8.17
N ASN A 121 -13.57 -8.28 9.43
CA ASN A 121 -13.21 -9.63 9.87
C ASN A 121 -11.83 -10.04 9.34
N GLY A 122 -10.89 -9.08 9.31
CA GLY A 122 -9.51 -9.27 8.86
C GLY A 122 -9.37 -9.49 7.35
N ALA A 123 -10.28 -8.94 6.54
CA ALA A 123 -10.30 -9.12 5.09
C ALA A 123 -10.26 -7.79 4.34
N ASN A 124 -9.59 -7.77 3.18
CA ASN A 124 -9.66 -6.63 2.27
C ASN A 124 -11.04 -6.59 1.60
N VAL A 125 -11.85 -5.60 1.94
CA VAL A 125 -13.15 -5.27 1.34
C VAL A 125 -13.14 -3.84 0.82
N ALA A 126 -14.15 -3.45 0.03
CA ALA A 126 -14.15 -2.19 -0.71
C ALA A 126 -14.03 -0.93 0.17
N ASP A 127 -14.42 -1.03 1.43
CA ASP A 127 -14.46 0.06 2.41
C ASP A 127 -13.57 -0.19 3.64
N CYS A 128 -12.80 -1.28 3.66
CA CYS A 128 -11.96 -1.62 4.79
C CYS A 128 -10.78 -2.52 4.41
N ASP A 129 -9.61 -2.21 4.95
CA ASP A 129 -8.42 -3.05 4.84
C ASP A 129 -8.46 -4.20 5.85
N ALA A 130 -7.61 -5.19 5.61
CA ALA A 130 -7.47 -6.35 6.49
C ALA A 130 -6.83 -6.01 7.85
N ASP A 131 -6.20 -4.85 7.98
CA ASP A 131 -5.69 -4.30 9.24
C ASP A 131 -6.55 -3.14 9.78
N CYS A 132 -7.80 -3.06 9.32
CA CYS A 132 -8.85 -2.17 9.84
C CYS A 132 -8.55 -0.67 9.68
N THR A 133 -7.69 -0.34 8.72
CA THR A 133 -7.57 1.00 8.16
C THR A 133 -8.56 1.20 7.01
N THR A 134 -8.92 2.45 6.74
CA THR A 134 -9.71 2.76 5.54
C THR A 134 -8.81 2.68 4.31
N PRO A 135 -9.25 1.97 3.24
CA PRO A 135 -8.43 1.78 2.05
C PRO A 135 -8.09 3.12 1.41
N ALA A 136 -6.81 3.40 1.19
CA ALA A 136 -6.37 4.61 0.54
C ALA A 136 -5.08 4.41 -0.24
N CYS A 137 -5.09 4.85 -1.50
CA CYS A 137 -3.90 4.81 -2.33
C CYS A 137 -2.68 5.46 -1.63
N ASN A 138 -1.58 4.71 -1.58
CA ASN A 138 -0.32 5.06 -0.94
C ASN A 138 -0.33 5.10 0.59
N ASP A 139 -1.22 4.35 1.24
CA ASP A 139 -1.21 4.13 2.69
C ASP A 139 -0.28 2.98 3.14
N GLY A 140 0.28 2.23 2.18
CA GLY A 140 1.17 1.11 2.43
C GLY A 140 0.48 -0.25 2.56
N VAL A 141 -0.84 -0.31 2.41
CA VAL A 141 -1.66 -1.53 2.46
C VAL A 141 -2.30 -1.75 1.09
N PHE A 142 -2.02 -2.89 0.45
CA PHE A 142 -2.66 -3.19 -0.82
C PHE A 142 -4.04 -3.82 -0.63
N ASN A 143 -5.08 -3.10 -1.04
CA ASN A 143 -6.45 -3.59 -1.01
C ASN A 143 -7.00 -3.89 -2.42
N PRO A 144 -7.02 -5.15 -2.88
CA PRO A 144 -7.50 -5.50 -4.22
C PRO A 144 -9.01 -5.29 -4.43
N ALA A 145 -9.78 -4.99 -3.38
CA ALA A 145 -11.20 -4.66 -3.48
C ALA A 145 -11.44 -3.15 -3.69
N ALA A 146 -10.45 -2.30 -3.41
CA ALA A 146 -10.52 -0.84 -3.54
C ALA A 146 -9.47 -0.25 -4.51
N GLU A 147 -8.36 -0.95 -4.75
CA GLU A 147 -7.16 -0.47 -5.44
C GLU A 147 -6.66 -1.49 -6.47
N GLU A 148 -6.01 -1.02 -7.53
CA GLU A 148 -5.39 -1.92 -8.53
C GLU A 148 -4.00 -2.38 -8.11
N CYS A 149 -3.30 -1.56 -7.31
CA CYS A 149 -1.96 -1.78 -6.81
C CYS A 149 -1.64 -0.80 -5.67
N GLU A 150 -0.48 -0.98 -5.01
CA GLU A 150 0.00 -0.07 -3.98
C GLU A 150 1.48 0.25 -4.24
N SER A 151 1.83 1.55 -4.28
CA SER A 151 3.17 2.02 -4.68
C SER A 151 3.83 3.00 -3.72
N ASN A 152 3.19 3.41 -2.62
CA ASN A 152 3.70 4.43 -1.71
C ASN A 152 4.09 5.75 -2.44
N GLY A 153 3.37 6.08 -3.50
CA GLY A 153 3.46 7.32 -4.27
C GLY A 153 4.57 7.31 -5.31
N VAL A 154 5.01 6.13 -5.79
CA VAL A 154 6.04 6.03 -6.83
C VAL A 154 5.55 5.30 -8.07
N ASN A 155 5.89 5.84 -9.24
CA ASN A 155 5.71 5.15 -10.51
C ASN A 155 6.67 3.95 -10.59
N SER A 156 6.11 2.75 -10.63
CA SER A 156 6.83 1.48 -10.58
C SER A 156 6.52 0.62 -11.80
N ALA A 157 7.09 -0.59 -11.86
CA ALA A 157 6.85 -1.50 -12.98
C ALA A 157 5.40 -2.01 -13.09
N ASN A 158 4.64 -1.90 -12.01
CA ASN A 158 3.33 -2.54 -11.87
C ASN A 158 2.31 -1.65 -11.15
N CYS A 159 2.63 -0.37 -10.93
CA CYS A 159 1.75 0.54 -10.24
C CYS A 159 2.18 1.99 -10.44
N ASP A 160 1.20 2.87 -10.64
CA ASP A 160 1.38 4.31 -10.71
C ASP A 160 1.31 4.95 -9.32
N ALA A 161 1.71 6.20 -9.23
CA ALA A 161 1.65 6.96 -7.98
C ALA A 161 0.21 7.27 -7.53
N ASP A 162 -0.80 7.07 -8.38
CA ASP A 162 -2.23 7.17 -8.04
C ASP A 162 -2.93 5.80 -8.00
N CYS A 163 -2.15 4.72 -7.90
CA CYS A 163 -2.61 3.35 -7.72
C CYS A 163 -3.45 2.78 -8.88
N THR A 164 -3.26 3.33 -10.09
CA THR A 164 -3.65 2.67 -11.33
C THR A 164 -2.55 1.74 -11.84
N ALA A 165 -2.93 0.81 -12.70
CA ALA A 165 -1.96 0.03 -13.45
C ALA A 165 -1.25 0.90 -14.50
N PRO A 166 0.07 0.75 -14.68
CA PRO A 166 0.85 1.53 -15.64
C PRO A 166 0.39 1.25 -17.07
N VAL A 167 -0.04 2.29 -17.77
CA VAL A 167 -0.51 2.25 -19.15
C VAL A 167 0.06 3.43 -19.90
N CYS A 168 0.68 3.15 -21.05
CA CYS A 168 1.16 4.22 -21.91
C CYS A 168 0.08 5.27 -22.22
N GLY A 169 0.39 6.53 -21.94
CA GLY A 169 -0.47 7.69 -22.15
C GLY A 169 -1.39 8.00 -20.96
N ASP A 170 -1.14 7.47 -19.77
CA ASP A 170 -1.92 7.75 -18.56
C ASP A 170 -1.46 9.01 -17.80
N GLY A 171 -0.34 9.61 -18.20
CA GLY A 171 0.26 10.79 -17.58
C GLY A 171 1.34 10.46 -16.55
N PHE A 172 1.63 9.18 -16.31
CA PHE A 172 2.65 8.69 -15.38
C PHE A 172 3.77 8.03 -16.16
N LEU A 173 5.02 8.42 -15.87
CA LEU A 173 6.18 7.81 -16.50
C LEU A 173 6.71 6.66 -15.65
N ASN A 174 6.59 5.45 -16.19
CA ASN A 174 6.92 4.19 -15.51
C ASN A 174 8.10 3.52 -16.19
N PHE A 175 9.31 4.05 -15.98
CA PHE A 175 10.56 3.51 -16.56
C PHE A 175 10.76 2.01 -16.31
N ALA A 176 10.35 1.52 -15.14
CA ALA A 176 10.48 0.11 -14.79
C ALA A 176 9.46 -0.79 -15.51
N ALA A 177 8.36 -0.22 -16.03
CA ALA A 177 7.37 -0.89 -16.89
C ALA A 177 7.77 -0.88 -18.38
N GLY A 178 8.82 -0.15 -18.75
CA GLY A 178 9.35 -0.09 -20.12
C GLY A 178 9.08 1.20 -20.88
N GLU A 179 8.45 2.18 -20.21
CA GLU A 179 8.20 3.49 -20.79
C GLU A 179 9.47 4.34 -20.82
N GLN A 180 9.70 5.03 -21.94
CA GLN A 180 10.78 6.00 -22.10
C GLN A 180 10.26 7.45 -22.03
N CYS A 181 8.96 7.62 -22.24
CA CYS A 181 8.20 8.86 -22.16
C CYS A 181 6.76 8.52 -21.80
N ASP A 182 6.03 9.53 -21.35
CA ASP A 182 4.58 9.55 -21.27
C ASP A 182 4.14 11.01 -21.46
N ASP A 183 3.27 11.27 -22.43
CA ASP A 183 2.73 12.61 -22.70
C ASP A 183 1.20 12.69 -22.49
N GLY A 184 0.65 11.75 -21.73
CA GLY A 184 -0.76 11.72 -21.35
C GLY A 184 -1.72 11.31 -22.47
N ASN A 185 -1.22 10.75 -23.56
CA ASN A 185 -2.05 10.13 -24.59
C ASN A 185 -1.28 9.06 -25.41
N VAL A 186 -1.93 8.47 -26.41
CA VAL A 186 -1.37 7.40 -27.27
C VAL A 186 -1.27 7.79 -28.74
N ALA A 187 -1.36 9.08 -29.05
CA ALA A 187 -1.16 9.57 -30.42
C ALA A 187 0.33 9.47 -30.75
N ASP A 188 0.63 9.18 -32.03
CA ASP A 188 2.00 9.28 -32.51
C ASP A 188 2.25 10.69 -33.10
N ASN A 189 3.51 11.11 -33.12
CA ASN A 189 4.07 12.34 -33.65
C ASN A 189 3.84 13.60 -32.81
N ASP A 190 3.61 13.44 -31.51
CA ASP A 190 3.51 14.51 -30.52
C ASP A 190 4.55 14.43 -29.41
N GLY A 191 5.57 13.57 -29.49
CA GLY A 191 6.65 13.51 -28.50
C GLY A 191 6.87 12.12 -27.92
N CYS A 192 5.79 11.36 -27.80
CA CYS A 192 5.78 9.99 -27.33
C CYS A 192 4.96 9.12 -28.29
N THR A 193 5.44 7.93 -28.60
CA THR A 193 4.64 6.98 -29.41
C THR A 193 3.52 6.39 -28.55
N GLY A 194 2.50 5.79 -29.18
CA GLY A 194 1.49 4.98 -28.47
C GLY A 194 2.01 3.70 -27.78
N GLU A 195 3.32 3.42 -27.87
CA GLU A 195 4.05 2.37 -27.13
C GLU A 195 5.05 2.96 -26.11
N CYS A 196 4.91 4.26 -25.81
CA CYS A 196 5.69 5.02 -24.86
C CYS A 196 7.20 5.00 -25.09
N GLN A 197 7.58 4.93 -26.37
CA GLN A 197 8.93 5.15 -26.85
C GLN A 197 9.08 6.59 -27.33
N LEU A 198 10.23 7.20 -27.03
CA LEU A 198 10.53 8.59 -27.41
C LEU A 198 10.49 8.79 -28.93
N GLU A 199 9.89 9.88 -29.36
CA GLU A 199 9.84 10.27 -30.77
C GLU A 199 10.89 11.30 -31.15
N PHE A 200 11.48 11.15 -32.32
CA PHE A 200 12.53 12.06 -32.79
C PHE A 200 12.40 12.42 -34.27
N GLN A 201 12.62 13.68 -34.65
CA GLN A 201 12.63 14.06 -36.07
C GLN A 201 14.01 13.90 -36.68
N PHE A 202 14.07 13.38 -37.91
CA PHE A 202 15.31 13.34 -38.68
C PHE A 202 15.78 14.76 -39.06
N ALA A 203 16.95 15.15 -38.55
CA ALA A 203 17.56 16.46 -38.85
C ALA A 203 18.48 16.42 -40.07
N GLY A 204 19.19 15.31 -40.28
CA GLY A 204 20.14 15.13 -41.37
C GLY A 204 21.31 14.22 -41.01
N PHE A 205 22.34 14.19 -41.85
CA PHE A 205 23.57 13.42 -41.59
C PHE A 205 24.71 14.34 -41.16
N ALA A 206 25.40 14.02 -40.06
CA ALA A 206 26.63 14.69 -39.64
C ALA A 206 27.83 13.78 -39.85
N SER A 207 28.98 14.36 -40.21
CA SER A 207 30.22 13.61 -40.41
C SER A 207 31.28 13.92 -39.34
N TRP A 208 32.05 12.90 -38.94
CA TRP A 208 33.16 13.06 -37.99
C TRP A 208 34.32 12.11 -38.30
N ASN A 209 35.49 12.39 -37.74
CA ASN A 209 36.65 11.52 -37.88
C ASN A 209 36.71 10.53 -36.70
N GLN A 210 36.67 9.23 -37.00
CA GLN A 210 36.77 8.18 -36.00
C GLN A 210 38.22 7.69 -35.82
N THR A 211 38.69 7.72 -34.57
CA THR A 211 39.98 7.15 -34.14
C THR A 211 39.76 5.84 -33.38
N ALA A 212 39.21 4.83 -34.07
CA ALA A 212 38.79 3.54 -33.51
C ALA A 212 39.90 2.68 -32.84
N VAL A 213 41.15 3.18 -32.77
CA VAL A 213 42.27 2.52 -32.08
C VAL A 213 42.43 3.04 -30.64
N GLN A 214 41.79 4.17 -30.28
CA GLN A 214 41.98 4.83 -28.99
C GLN A 214 40.71 5.07 -28.18
N ASP A 215 39.55 5.17 -28.84
CA ASP A 215 38.30 5.59 -28.21
C ASP A 215 37.43 4.40 -27.80
N ASN A 216 37.02 4.35 -26.52
CA ASN A 216 35.97 3.44 -26.04
C ASN A 216 34.57 3.88 -26.54
N ASP A 217 33.53 3.07 -26.31
CA ASP A 217 32.19 3.36 -26.80
C ASP A 217 31.65 4.71 -26.32
N ALA A 218 31.80 5.04 -25.04
CA ALA A 218 31.35 6.33 -24.50
C ALA A 218 32.07 7.53 -25.16
N GLN A 219 33.36 7.39 -25.48
CA GLN A 219 34.13 8.41 -26.20
C GLN A 219 33.65 8.55 -27.65
N GLN A 220 33.30 7.45 -28.31
CA GLN A 220 32.77 7.48 -29.68
C GLN A 220 31.36 8.06 -29.73
N ASP A 221 30.50 7.71 -28.78
CA ASP A 221 29.14 8.27 -28.67
C ASP A 221 29.18 9.76 -28.39
N ALA A 222 30.09 10.21 -27.51
CA ALA A 222 30.30 11.63 -27.25
C ALA A 222 30.76 12.39 -28.51
N LEU A 223 31.69 11.83 -29.30
CA LEU A 223 32.12 12.42 -30.56
C LEU A 223 31.00 12.46 -31.61
N MET A 224 30.18 11.42 -31.66
CA MET A 224 29.06 11.31 -32.59
C MET A 224 27.95 12.31 -32.24
N ASN A 225 27.58 12.41 -30.96
CA ASN A 225 26.64 13.41 -30.45
C ASN A 225 27.16 14.84 -30.64
N ALA A 226 28.45 15.07 -30.39
CA ALA A 226 29.08 16.38 -30.63
C ALA A 226 29.04 16.75 -32.12
N ALA A 227 29.27 15.80 -33.03
CA ALA A 227 29.18 16.03 -34.46
C ALA A 227 27.74 16.35 -34.90
N CYS A 228 26.74 15.62 -34.38
CA CYS A 228 25.34 15.93 -34.64
C CYS A 228 24.95 17.31 -34.13
N ASN A 229 25.23 17.63 -32.87
CA ASN A 229 24.89 18.93 -32.31
C ASN A 229 25.63 20.09 -33.02
N ALA A 230 26.84 19.86 -33.52
CA ALA A 230 27.57 20.85 -34.32
C ALA A 230 26.97 21.06 -35.71
N ALA A 231 26.45 20.01 -36.36
CA ALA A 231 25.81 20.09 -37.67
C ALA A 231 24.36 20.61 -37.59
N PHE A 232 23.62 20.16 -36.58
CA PHE A 232 22.23 20.51 -36.31
C PHE A 232 22.08 20.79 -34.81
N PRO A 233 21.99 22.07 -34.39
CA PRO A 233 21.89 22.44 -32.98
C PRO A 233 20.70 21.77 -32.28
N GLY A 234 20.95 21.19 -31.11
CA GLY A 234 19.94 20.45 -30.33
C GLY A 234 19.73 19.00 -30.77
N SER A 235 20.46 18.52 -31.78
CA SER A 235 20.38 17.12 -32.22
C SER A 235 21.39 16.22 -31.52
N SER A 236 21.06 14.94 -31.46
CA SER A 236 21.94 13.85 -31.05
C SER A 236 21.98 12.78 -32.14
N ALA A 237 22.94 11.87 -32.02
CA ALA A 237 23.00 10.72 -32.90
C ALA A 237 21.84 9.76 -32.61
N ALA A 238 21.20 9.24 -33.66
CA ALA A 238 20.15 8.24 -33.51
C ALA A 238 20.71 6.93 -32.95
N SER A 239 20.07 6.38 -31.91
CA SER A 239 20.35 5.03 -31.43
C SER A 239 19.76 3.96 -32.38
N MET A 240 20.15 2.69 -32.20
CA MET A 240 19.59 1.59 -33.01
C MET A 240 18.16 1.37 -32.66
N ASP A 241 17.89 1.49 -31.37
CA ASP A 241 16.58 1.26 -30.82
C ASP A 241 15.63 2.31 -31.39
N ALA A 242 16.03 3.59 -31.47
CA ALA A 242 15.25 4.64 -32.12
C ALA A 242 15.01 4.39 -33.63
N LEU A 243 16.00 3.79 -34.32
CA LEU A 243 15.86 3.42 -35.74
C LEU A 243 15.00 2.16 -35.94
N ALA A 244 15.09 1.20 -35.02
CA ALA A 244 14.40 -0.07 -35.06
C ALA A 244 12.94 0.04 -34.61
N SER A 245 12.64 0.93 -33.66
CA SER A 245 11.29 1.24 -33.17
C SER A 245 10.46 2.00 -34.19
N GLY A 246 11.09 2.61 -35.21
CA GLY A 246 10.38 3.40 -36.21
C GLY A 246 9.95 4.79 -35.73
N SER A 247 10.37 5.21 -34.52
CA SER A 247 10.00 6.46 -33.87
C SER A 247 10.71 7.70 -34.46
N ILE A 248 11.22 7.62 -35.71
CA ILE A 248 11.93 8.72 -36.38
C ILE A 248 11.10 9.35 -37.53
N PRO A 249 10.22 10.31 -37.23
CA PRO A 249 9.54 11.11 -38.25
C PRO A 249 10.49 11.75 -39.28
N GLY A 250 10.07 11.75 -40.55
CA GLY A 250 10.76 12.45 -41.64
C GLY A 250 11.95 11.72 -42.24
N LEU A 251 12.17 10.44 -41.89
CA LEU A 251 13.16 9.61 -42.55
C LEU A 251 12.84 9.46 -44.06
N PRO A 252 13.79 9.61 -44.99
CA PRO A 252 13.52 9.53 -46.43
C PRO A 252 13.08 8.13 -46.90
N SER A 253 12.17 8.10 -47.88
CA SER A 253 11.46 6.89 -48.39
C SER A 253 12.33 5.83 -49.07
N THR A 254 13.64 6.05 -49.23
CA THR A 254 14.60 5.08 -49.78
C THR A 254 15.27 4.22 -48.71
N ASN A 255 14.85 4.32 -47.44
CA ASN A 255 15.43 3.55 -46.35
C ASN A 255 14.35 2.83 -45.54
N THR A 256 14.02 1.60 -45.94
CA THR A 256 13.22 0.68 -45.12
C THR A 256 14.14 -0.23 -44.31
N SER A 257 14.45 0.25 -43.09
CA SER A 257 14.85 -0.42 -41.84
C SER A 257 15.68 -1.72 -41.89
N GLY A 258 16.77 -1.72 -41.08
CA GLY A 258 17.34 -2.93 -40.54
C GLY A 258 18.55 -2.75 -39.62
N GLN A 259 19.44 -1.76 -39.81
CA GLN A 259 20.59 -1.44 -38.91
C GLN A 259 21.12 0.01 -39.02
N PHE A 260 21.85 0.48 -37.98
CA PHE A 260 22.47 1.80 -37.83
C PHE A 260 23.10 2.32 -39.14
N LEU A 261 22.79 3.56 -39.52
CA LEU A 261 23.48 4.23 -40.60
C LEU A 261 24.84 4.77 -40.12
N VAL A 262 25.91 4.01 -40.37
CA VAL A 262 27.23 4.62 -40.58
C VAL A 262 27.40 4.84 -42.08
N GLY A 263 27.21 6.08 -42.53
CA GLY A 263 27.44 6.44 -43.93
C GLY A 263 28.89 6.15 -44.32
N THR A 264 29.06 5.40 -45.40
CA THR A 264 30.38 5.03 -45.92
C THR A 264 31.16 6.24 -46.46
N CYS A 265 32.45 6.24 -46.13
CA CYS A 265 33.48 7.07 -46.73
C CYS A 265 33.68 6.67 -48.22
N PRO A 266 34.26 7.52 -49.08
CA PRO A 266 34.68 7.09 -50.41
C PRO A 266 35.79 6.01 -50.27
N GLY A 267 35.48 4.73 -50.51
CA GLY A 267 36.48 3.66 -50.66
C GLY A 267 36.44 2.47 -49.67
N CYS A 268 35.28 1.99 -49.23
CA CYS A 268 35.20 0.80 -48.36
C CYS A 268 35.61 -0.51 -49.08
N VAL A 269 36.81 -1.02 -48.77
CA VAL A 269 37.27 -2.39 -49.07
C VAL A 269 38.11 -2.89 -47.87
N GLY A 270 37.69 -3.94 -47.14
CA GLY A 270 38.46 -4.48 -46.00
C GLY A 270 37.88 -5.72 -45.31
N ARG A 271 38.69 -6.40 -44.47
CA ARG A 271 38.30 -7.48 -43.52
C ARG A 271 38.63 -7.04 -42.08
N ALA A 272 37.89 -7.56 -41.10
CA ALA A 272 38.10 -7.33 -39.67
C ALA A 272 39.58 -7.48 -39.22
N HIS A 273 40.04 -6.58 -38.34
CA HIS A 273 41.45 -6.50 -37.90
C HIS A 273 41.55 -6.60 -36.37
N ALA A 274 42.42 -7.48 -35.88
CA ALA A 274 42.60 -7.83 -34.46
C ALA A 274 43.14 -6.69 -33.55
N SER A 275 43.38 -5.50 -34.12
CA SER A 275 43.81 -4.32 -33.35
C SER A 275 42.65 -3.40 -32.94
N CYS A 276 41.41 -3.74 -33.28
CA CYS A 276 40.25 -3.06 -32.72
C CYS A 276 40.06 -3.57 -31.28
N VAL A 277 39.81 -2.67 -30.34
CA VAL A 277 39.37 -3.07 -28.99
C VAL A 277 38.05 -3.84 -29.15
N GLU A 278 37.94 -5.01 -28.52
CA GLU A 278 36.95 -6.06 -28.84
C GLU A 278 35.49 -5.55 -28.86
N GLY A 279 34.72 -5.94 -29.89
CA GLY A 279 33.24 -5.85 -29.91
C GLY A 279 32.58 -4.97 -30.98
N HIS A 280 33.31 -4.12 -31.70
CA HIS A 280 32.73 -3.11 -32.60
C HIS A 280 32.37 -3.62 -34.01
N ALA A 281 31.37 -4.49 -34.16
CA ALA A 281 30.73 -4.70 -35.45
C ALA A 281 29.67 -3.59 -35.67
N ARG A 282 29.94 -2.64 -36.58
CA ARG A 282 28.95 -1.64 -37.02
C ARG A 282 28.78 -1.75 -38.54
N ASN A 283 27.54 -1.94 -39.01
CA ASN A 283 27.23 -2.14 -40.42
C ASN A 283 27.43 -0.85 -41.24
N CYS A 284 28.19 -0.96 -42.33
CA CYS A 284 28.43 0.13 -43.27
C CYS A 284 27.40 0.11 -44.40
N VAL A 285 26.73 1.23 -44.68
CA VAL A 285 25.74 1.34 -45.77
C VAL A 285 26.05 2.56 -46.67
N THR A 286 25.80 2.44 -47.97
CA THR A 286 25.84 3.59 -48.90
C THR A 286 24.48 4.30 -48.89
N PRO A 287 24.42 5.63 -48.65
CA PRO A 287 23.17 6.38 -48.54
C PRO A 287 22.23 6.25 -49.76
N ASP A 288 22.80 6.01 -50.95
CA ASP A 288 22.08 5.97 -52.23
C ASP A 288 21.88 4.54 -52.81
N GLY A 289 22.26 3.48 -52.08
CA GLY A 289 22.24 2.08 -52.56
C GLY A 289 21.11 1.21 -51.97
N PRO A 290 20.73 0.10 -52.62
CA PRO A 290 19.74 -0.83 -52.09
C PRO A 290 20.26 -1.57 -50.83
N PHE A 291 19.42 -1.67 -49.80
CA PHE A 291 19.73 -2.33 -48.53
C PHE A 291 19.56 -3.86 -48.65
N ALA A 292 20.61 -4.56 -49.06
CA ALA A 292 20.60 -6.02 -49.21
C ALA A 292 21.86 -6.68 -48.61
N PRO A 293 21.73 -7.80 -47.87
CA PRO A 293 22.87 -8.53 -47.34
C PRO A 293 23.76 -9.11 -48.46
N PRO A 294 25.06 -9.35 -48.17
CA PRO A 294 25.71 -9.24 -46.87
C PRO A 294 26.24 -7.83 -46.56
N PHE A 295 26.01 -7.38 -45.33
CA PHE A 295 26.69 -6.22 -44.74
C PHE A 295 28.14 -6.60 -44.42
N VAL A 296 29.08 -5.66 -44.57
CA VAL A 296 30.53 -5.94 -44.43
C VAL A 296 31.10 -5.26 -43.18
N ASP A 297 31.83 -6.01 -42.36
CA ASP A 297 32.52 -5.54 -41.15
C ASP A 297 33.79 -4.73 -41.51
N ASN A 298 33.80 -3.41 -41.26
CA ASN A 298 34.89 -2.53 -41.70
C ASN A 298 35.35 -1.51 -40.62
N CYS A 299 36.59 -1.64 -40.11
CA CYS A 299 37.23 -0.58 -39.29
C CYS A 299 38.68 -0.28 -39.73
N HIS A 300 38.91 0.91 -40.32
CA HIS A 300 40.15 1.69 -40.17
C HIS A 300 39.90 3.17 -40.53
N THR A 301 40.54 4.08 -39.79
CA THR A 301 40.51 5.56 -39.85
C THR A 301 39.89 6.17 -41.11
N SER A 302 38.67 6.68 -41.00
CA SER A 302 37.98 7.37 -42.09
C SER A 302 36.88 8.29 -41.54
N LEU A 303 36.49 9.27 -42.37
CA LEU A 303 35.31 10.10 -42.15
C LEU A 303 34.07 9.19 -42.07
N ARG A 304 33.33 9.30 -40.98
CA ARG A 304 32.06 8.60 -40.74
C ARG A 304 30.91 9.57 -40.94
N SER A 305 29.71 9.06 -41.21
CA SER A 305 28.47 9.84 -41.12
C SER A 305 27.45 9.12 -40.25
N THR A 306 26.66 9.86 -39.49
CA THR A 306 25.61 9.35 -38.59
C THR A 306 24.31 10.08 -38.85
N ALA A 307 23.17 9.42 -38.61
CA ALA A 307 21.87 10.06 -38.63
C ALA A 307 21.70 10.90 -37.35
N CYS A 308 21.36 12.17 -37.51
CA CYS A 308 21.11 13.08 -36.43
C CYS A 308 19.61 13.29 -36.27
N VAL A 309 19.15 13.25 -35.02
CA VAL A 309 17.74 13.38 -34.66
C VAL A 309 17.56 14.43 -33.57
N VAL A 310 16.41 15.09 -33.58
CA VAL A 310 15.97 16.04 -32.55
C VAL A 310 14.71 15.52 -31.89
N GLY A 311 14.55 15.66 -30.57
CA GLY A 311 13.31 15.24 -29.90
C GLY A 311 12.11 15.97 -30.48
N VAL A 312 11.02 15.24 -30.73
CA VAL A 312 9.72 15.87 -30.98
C VAL A 312 9.29 16.51 -29.66
N SER A 313 8.89 17.78 -29.70
CA SER A 313 8.41 18.47 -28.50
C SER A 313 6.94 18.15 -28.29
N SER A 314 6.55 17.89 -27.05
CA SER A 314 5.15 17.76 -26.66
C SER A 314 4.34 19.00 -27.03
N GLN A 315 3.16 18.78 -27.64
CA GLN A 315 2.18 19.85 -27.91
C GLN A 315 1.31 20.15 -26.70
#